data_AF-A0A914TE82-F1
#
_entry.id   AF-A0A914TE82-F1
#
_cell.length_a   1.000
_cell.length_b   1.000
_cell.length_c   1.000
_cell.angle_alpha   90.00
_cell.angle_beta   90.00
_cell.angle_gamma   90.00
#
_symmetry.space_group_name_H-M   'P 1'
#
loop_
_entity.id
_entity.type
_entity.pdbx_description
1 polymer ?
#
loop_
_entity_poly.entity_id
_entity_poly.type
_entity_poly.pdbx_seq_one_letter_code
_entity_poly.pdbx_strand_id
1 'polypeptide(L)'
;MVATLFDELISLRKISSTLKDQIETLENFGEQLASVSRVGDAYEIVKKYPEWKDRLRAALFAEATDSIQTFSNTLNSLAKIIQRFENLFEEEPQHQNVSETHESDLIIFVAHLRSIFDEYSNFVKESGKKFEEISEGKRTKLEIRKRSLFDESFKIRSIYQKLKEDCKKFVVE
;
A
#
# COMPACT_ATOMS: atom_id res chain seq x y z
N MET A 1 -2.87 -23.43 13.59
CA MET A 1 -3.06 -21.98 13.85
C MET A 1 -1.76 -21.16 13.94
N VAL A 2 -0.84 -21.40 14.90
CA VAL A 2 0.25 -20.44 15.20
C VAL A 2 1.33 -20.32 14.12
N ALA A 3 1.74 -21.44 13.49
CA ALA A 3 2.69 -21.40 12.37
C ALA A 3 2.13 -20.58 11.19
N THR A 4 0.85 -20.78 10.85
CA THR A 4 0.13 -20.01 9.83
C THR A 4 0.09 -18.52 10.18
N LEU A 5 -0.26 -18.17 11.43
CA LEU A 5 -0.30 -16.79 11.89
C LEU A 5 1.07 -16.09 11.78
N PHE A 6 2.14 -16.80 12.14
CA PHE A 6 3.50 -16.29 12.05
C PHE A 6 3.92 -16.01 10.61
N ASP A 7 3.62 -16.93 9.69
CA ASP A 7 3.92 -16.78 8.26
C ASP A 7 3.15 -15.59 7.64
N GLU A 8 1.89 -15.39 8.03
CA GLU A 8 1.10 -14.23 7.60
C GLU A 8 1.70 -12.91 8.14
N LEU A 9 2.16 -12.87 9.40
CA LEU A 9 2.81 -11.68 9.95
C LEU A 9 4.15 -11.35 9.27
N ILE A 10 4.92 -12.36 8.86
CA ILE A 10 6.13 -12.18 8.05
C ILE A 10 5.76 -11.61 6.67
N SER A 11 4.73 -12.18 6.04
CA SER A 11 4.24 -11.76 4.74
C SER A 11 3.73 -10.32 4.77
N LEU A 12 2.99 -9.92 5.81
CA LEU A 12 2.58 -8.54 6.03
C LEU A 12 3.77 -7.60 6.16
N ARG A 13 4.86 -8.00 6.83
CA ARG A 13 6.04 -7.14 6.96
C ARG A 13 6.67 -6.85 5.60
N LYS A 14 6.80 -7.89 4.75
CA LYS A 14 7.31 -7.76 3.39
C LYS A 14 6.39 -6.88 2.53
N ILE A 15 5.07 -7.05 2.66
CA ILE A 15 4.10 -6.18 1.99
C ILE A 15 4.24 -4.74 2.47
N SER A 16 4.38 -4.50 3.78
CA SER A 16 4.51 -3.15 4.34
C SER A 16 5.74 -2.41 3.80
N SER A 17 6.89 -3.08 3.68
CA SER A 17 8.08 -2.46 3.08
C SER A 17 7.87 -2.20 1.59
N THR A 18 7.32 -3.18 0.87
CA THR A 18 7.06 -3.07 -0.56
C THR A 18 6.08 -1.93 -0.88
N LEU A 19 4.98 -1.80 -0.13
CA LEU A 19 4.02 -0.72 -0.28
C LEU A 19 4.67 0.64 -0.04
N LYS A 20 5.56 0.76 0.96
CA LYS A 20 6.27 2.01 1.24
C LYS A 20 7.12 2.44 0.03
N ASP A 21 7.92 1.53 -0.50
CA ASP A 21 8.82 1.81 -1.62
C ASP A 21 8.04 2.12 -2.91
N GLN A 22 6.92 1.42 -3.14
CA GLN A 22 6.03 1.67 -4.27
C GLN A 22 5.32 3.02 -4.17
N ILE A 23 4.87 3.43 -2.99
CA ILE A 23 4.26 4.75 -2.77
C ILE A 23 5.29 5.86 -3.07
N GLU A 24 6.52 5.71 -2.59
CA GLU A 24 7.59 6.68 -2.87
C GLU A 24 7.88 6.78 -4.38
N THR A 25 7.92 5.64 -5.08
CA THR A 25 8.09 5.60 -6.53
C THR A 25 6.95 6.34 -7.26
N LEU A 26 5.70 6.10 -6.85
CA LEU A 26 4.54 6.77 -7.44
C LEU A 26 4.56 8.28 -7.18
N GLU A 27 4.89 8.72 -5.96
CA GLU A 27 5.04 10.13 -5.64
C GLU A 27 6.10 10.80 -6.53
N ASN A 28 7.25 10.15 -6.73
CA ASN A 28 8.30 10.65 -7.61
C ASN A 28 7.81 10.81 -9.07
N PHE A 29 7.04 9.87 -9.62
CA PHE A 29 6.43 10.07 -10.94
C PHE A 29 5.49 11.28 -10.98
N GLY A 30 4.71 11.50 -9.92
CA GLY A 30 3.86 12.67 -9.78
C GLY A 30 4.67 13.97 -9.78
N GLU A 31 5.79 14.02 -9.06
CA GLU A 31 6.69 15.18 -9.01
C GLU A 31 7.38 15.45 -10.35
N GLN A 32 7.82 14.40 -11.05
CA GLN A 32 8.41 14.50 -12.38
C GLN A 32 7.39 15.05 -13.38
N LEU A 33 6.17 14.52 -13.41
CA LEU A 33 5.10 15.02 -14.27
C LEU A 33 4.73 16.49 -13.96
N ALA A 34 4.68 16.85 -12.67
CA ALA A 34 4.45 18.23 -12.25
C ALA A 34 5.59 19.17 -12.70
N SER A 35 6.82 18.68 -12.68
CA SER A 35 7.98 19.45 -13.14
C SER A 35 7.93 19.66 -14.64
N VAL A 36 7.61 18.60 -15.41
CA VAL A 36 7.43 18.68 -16.87
C VAL A 36 6.32 19.66 -17.23
N SER A 37 5.18 19.64 -16.54
CA SER A 37 4.06 20.54 -16.83
C SER A 37 4.43 22.03 -16.65
N ARG A 38 5.32 22.34 -15.70
CA ARG A 38 5.83 23.70 -15.41
C ARG A 38 6.91 24.19 -16.37
N VAL A 39 7.55 23.33 -17.16
CA VAL A 39 8.50 23.78 -18.18
C VAL A 39 7.74 24.54 -19.26
N GLY A 40 7.99 25.85 -19.34
CA GLY A 40 7.38 26.74 -20.33
C GLY A 40 8.19 26.84 -21.63
N ASP A 41 7.63 27.54 -22.61
CA ASP A 41 8.19 27.59 -23.97
C ASP A 41 9.45 28.45 -24.12
N ALA A 42 9.82 29.15 -23.04
CA ALA A 42 11.02 29.98 -22.98
C ALA A 42 12.32 29.16 -23.01
N TYR A 43 12.29 27.88 -22.62
CA TYR A 43 13.49 27.04 -22.60
C TYR A 43 13.88 26.62 -24.03
N GLU A 44 15.17 26.77 -24.37
CA GLU A 44 15.70 26.46 -25.71
C GLU A 44 15.44 25.00 -26.13
N ILE A 45 15.43 24.06 -25.18
CA ILE A 45 15.11 22.66 -25.47
C ILE A 45 13.67 22.49 -25.97
N VAL A 46 12.73 23.32 -25.49
CA VAL A 46 11.33 23.30 -25.93
C VAL A 46 11.21 23.83 -27.35
N LYS A 47 11.89 24.94 -27.65
CA LYS A 47 11.89 25.55 -28.98
C LYS A 47 12.49 24.62 -30.03
N LYS A 48 13.55 23.89 -29.66
CA LYS A 48 14.27 22.99 -30.56
C LYS A 48 13.53 21.67 -30.81
N TYR A 49 12.73 21.21 -29.84
CA TYR A 49 12.03 19.93 -29.90
C TYR A 49 10.59 20.08 -29.42
N PRO A 50 9.68 20.71 -30.16
CA PRO A 50 8.34 21.06 -29.68
C PRO A 50 7.53 19.88 -29.10
N GLU A 51 7.79 18.66 -29.55
CA GLU A 51 7.14 17.44 -29.09
C GLU A 51 7.74 16.81 -27.82
N TRP A 52 8.86 17.35 -27.30
CA TRP A 52 9.60 16.77 -26.17
C TRP A 52 8.71 16.55 -24.95
N LYS A 53 7.82 17.53 -24.68
CA LYS A 53 6.96 17.56 -23.50
C LYS A 53 5.96 16.42 -23.53
N ASP A 54 5.35 16.19 -24.69
CA ASP A 54 4.35 15.15 -24.87
C ASP A 54 4.98 13.75 -24.89
N ARG A 55 6.18 13.62 -25.49
CA ARG A 55 6.94 12.35 -25.43
C ARG A 55 7.36 12.00 -24.01
N LEU A 56 7.88 12.96 -23.25
CA LEU A 56 8.30 12.72 -21.88
C LEU A 56 7.11 12.44 -20.97
N ARG A 57 5.99 13.17 -21.15
CA ARG A 57 4.72 12.83 -20.48
C ARG A 57 4.31 11.41 -20.79
N ALA A 58 4.24 11.01 -22.06
CA ALA A 58 3.83 9.67 -22.46
C ALA A 58 4.73 8.58 -21.85
N ALA A 59 6.04 8.78 -21.82
CA ALA A 59 6.98 7.87 -21.18
C ALA A 59 6.73 7.75 -19.66
N LEU A 60 6.60 8.88 -18.96
CA LEU A 60 6.30 8.91 -17.54
C LEU A 60 4.93 8.28 -17.21
N PHE A 61 3.93 8.45 -18.06
CA PHE A 61 2.62 7.81 -17.91
C PHE A 61 2.68 6.29 -18.06
N ALA A 62 3.47 5.78 -19.01
CA ALA A 62 3.65 4.36 -19.18
C ALA A 62 4.32 3.75 -17.94
N GLU A 63 5.42 4.36 -17.47
CA GLU A 63 6.12 3.90 -16.26
C GLU A 63 5.25 4.00 -14.99
N ALA A 64 4.49 5.09 -14.84
CA ALA A 64 3.55 5.25 -13.73
C ALA A 64 2.45 4.17 -13.77
N THR A 65 1.95 3.84 -14.97
CA THR A 65 0.93 2.79 -15.17
C THR A 65 1.46 1.42 -14.74
N ASP A 66 2.68 1.07 -15.14
CA ASP A 66 3.33 -0.18 -14.73
C ASP A 66 3.55 -0.21 -13.21
N SER A 67 3.92 0.93 -12.61
CA SER A 67 4.08 1.06 -11.17
C SER A 67 2.73 0.92 -10.43
N ILE A 68 1.64 1.49 -10.95
CA ILE A 68 0.28 1.32 -10.40
C ILE A 68 -0.13 -0.16 -10.48
N GLN A 69 0.15 -0.84 -11.59
CA GLN A 69 -0.16 -2.26 -11.73
C GLN A 69 0.61 -3.11 -10.72
N THR A 70 1.89 -2.79 -10.50
CA THR A 70 2.71 -3.46 -9.48
C THR A 70 2.17 -3.20 -8.08
N PHE A 71 1.76 -1.97 -7.77
CA PHE A 71 1.11 -1.62 -6.51
C PHE A 71 -0.21 -2.38 -6.30
N SER A 72 -1.04 -2.48 -7.33
CA SER A 72 -2.28 -3.27 -7.33
C SER A 72 -2.03 -4.75 -7.05
N ASN A 73 -0.97 -5.34 -7.61
CA ASN A 73 -0.57 -6.72 -7.32
C ASN A 73 -0.16 -6.92 -5.86
N THR A 74 0.52 -5.93 -5.26
CA THR A 74 0.83 -5.93 -3.82
C THR A 74 -0.45 -5.88 -2.98
N LEU A 75 -1.43 -5.04 -3.36
CA LEU A 75 -2.73 -4.97 -2.68
C LEU A 75 -3.51 -6.28 -2.78
N ASN A 76 -3.47 -6.96 -3.93
CA ASN A 76 -4.05 -8.30 -4.07
C ASN A 76 -3.40 -9.31 -3.12
N SER A 77 -2.10 -9.18 -2.86
CA SER A 77 -1.41 -9.99 -1.87
C SER A 77 -1.89 -9.66 -0.45
N LEU A 78 -2.06 -8.37 -0.14
CA LEU A 78 -2.61 -7.93 1.15
C LEU A 78 -4.03 -8.46 1.36
N ALA A 79 -4.89 -8.41 0.35
CA ALA A 79 -6.25 -8.94 0.40
C ALA A 79 -6.30 -10.44 0.72
N LYS A 80 -5.40 -11.23 0.13
CA LYS A 80 -5.28 -12.68 0.44
C LYS A 80 -4.88 -12.91 1.89
N ILE A 81 -3.99 -12.09 2.44
CA ILE A 81 -3.60 -12.20 3.84
C ILE A 81 -4.77 -11.83 4.75
N ILE A 82 -5.46 -10.72 4.46
CA ILE A 82 -6.68 -10.30 5.17
C ILE A 82 -7.70 -11.44 5.21
N GLN A 83 -7.98 -12.06 4.05
CA GLN A 83 -8.88 -13.20 3.96
C GLN A 83 -8.40 -14.40 4.80
N ARG A 84 -7.09 -14.69 4.82
CA ARG A 84 -6.56 -15.76 5.68
C ARG A 84 -6.72 -15.46 7.16
N PHE A 85 -6.53 -14.22 7.59
CA PHE A 85 -6.85 -13.82 8.96
C PHE A 85 -8.34 -13.99 9.29
N GLU A 86 -9.23 -13.76 8.32
CA GLU A 86 -10.67 -13.94 8.50
C GLU A 86 -11.07 -15.41 8.61
N ASN A 87 -10.49 -16.26 7.77
CA ASN A 87 -10.75 -17.70 7.82
C ASN A 87 -10.27 -18.34 9.12
N LEU A 88 -9.26 -17.77 9.79
CA LEU A 88 -8.84 -18.23 11.12
C LEU A 88 -9.97 -18.14 12.17
N PHE A 89 -10.99 -17.31 11.96
CA PHE A 89 -12.18 -17.26 12.83
C PHE A 89 -13.25 -18.29 12.45
N GLU A 90 -13.28 -18.75 11.20
CA GLU A 90 -14.34 -19.62 10.67
C GLU A 90 -14.02 -21.12 10.82
N GLU A 91 -12.74 -21.51 10.74
CA GLU A 91 -12.34 -22.93 10.63
C GLU A 91 -12.18 -23.68 11.96
N GLU A 92 -12.17 -23.00 13.12
CA GLU A 92 -11.82 -23.66 14.40
C GLU A 92 -12.81 -23.40 15.56
N PRO A 93 -14.03 -23.96 15.54
CA PRO A 93 -14.91 -24.00 16.72
C PRO A 93 -14.35 -24.86 17.88
N GLN A 94 -13.22 -25.53 17.67
CA GLN A 94 -12.63 -26.52 18.61
C GLN A 94 -11.45 -25.95 19.41
N HIS A 95 -11.00 -24.73 19.09
CA HIS A 95 -9.98 -24.01 19.84
C HIS A 95 -10.63 -22.97 20.78
N GLN A 96 -11.42 -23.47 21.74
CA GLN A 96 -11.91 -22.74 22.93
C GLN A 96 -10.79 -22.21 23.86
N ASN A 97 -9.55 -22.09 23.37
CA ASN A 97 -8.39 -21.60 24.12
C ASN A 97 -7.81 -20.29 23.57
N VAL A 98 -8.46 -19.66 22.57
CA VAL A 98 -8.19 -18.26 22.25
C VAL A 98 -8.99 -17.43 23.27
N SER A 99 -8.32 -16.77 24.22
CA SER A 99 -9.05 -15.93 25.17
C SER A 99 -9.84 -14.85 24.41
N GLU A 100 -11.01 -14.45 24.91
CA GLU A 100 -11.88 -13.43 24.28
C GLU A 100 -11.11 -12.15 23.86
N THR A 101 -10.02 -11.84 24.57
CA THR A 101 -9.09 -10.74 24.25
C THR A 101 -8.28 -10.92 22.96
N HIS A 102 -7.85 -12.14 22.62
CA HIS A 102 -7.09 -12.39 21.38
C HIS A 102 -7.97 -12.31 20.14
N GLU A 103 -9.21 -12.83 20.24
CA GLU A 103 -10.19 -12.72 19.16
C GLU A 103 -10.52 -11.24 18.88
N SER A 104 -10.79 -10.47 19.93
CA SER A 104 -11.04 -9.03 19.81
C SER A 104 -9.86 -8.28 19.20
N ASP A 105 -8.63 -8.55 19.66
CA ASP A 105 -7.41 -7.92 19.14
C ASP A 105 -7.20 -8.25 17.65
N LEU A 106 -7.40 -9.50 17.23
CA LEU A 106 -7.32 -9.90 15.81
C LEU A 106 -8.40 -9.22 14.96
N ILE A 107 -9.66 -9.15 15.42
CA ILE A 107 -10.75 -8.45 14.70
C ILE A 107 -10.37 -6.99 14.45
N ILE A 108 -9.85 -6.31 15.48
CA ILE A 108 -9.41 -4.91 15.38
C ILE A 108 -8.26 -4.77 14.38
N PHE A 109 -7.30 -5.70 14.40
CA PHE A 109 -6.17 -5.68 13.49
C PHE A 109 -6.59 -5.91 12.02
N VAL A 110 -7.45 -6.89 11.76
CA VAL A 110 -8.01 -7.16 10.43
C VAL A 110 -8.80 -5.97 9.91
N ALA A 111 -9.65 -5.35 10.74
CA ALA A 111 -10.38 -4.15 10.36
C ALA A 111 -9.45 -2.99 9.98
N HIS A 112 -8.32 -2.84 10.69
CA HIS A 112 -7.29 -1.86 10.35
C HIS A 112 -6.64 -2.15 8.99
N LEU A 113 -6.27 -3.41 8.73
CA LEU A 113 -5.70 -3.80 7.43
C LEU A 113 -6.68 -3.57 6.28
N ARG A 114 -7.97 -3.92 6.46
CA ARG A 114 -9.05 -3.64 5.50
C ARG A 114 -9.18 -2.15 5.20
N SER A 115 -9.17 -1.31 6.24
CA SER A 115 -9.23 0.15 6.05
C SER A 115 -8.08 0.67 5.18
N ILE A 116 -6.86 0.17 5.37
CA ILE A 116 -5.72 0.56 4.53
C ILE A 116 -5.88 0.02 3.10
N PHE A 117 -6.28 -1.24 2.97
CA PHE A 117 -6.53 -1.86 1.67
C PHE A 117 -7.56 -1.08 0.85
N ASP A 118 -8.67 -0.68 1.46
CA ASP A 118 -9.73 0.08 0.80
C ASP A 118 -9.24 1.45 0.33
N GLU A 119 -8.49 2.15 1.19
CA GLU A 119 -7.93 3.46 0.87
C GLU A 119 -6.96 3.38 -0.31
N TYR A 120 -6.06 2.40 -0.32
CA TYR A 120 -5.12 2.19 -1.42
C TYR A 120 -5.78 1.67 -2.69
N SER A 121 -6.82 0.84 -2.57
CA SER A 121 -7.62 0.41 -3.71
C SER A 121 -8.36 1.58 -4.37
N ASN A 122 -8.88 2.52 -3.57
CA ASN A 122 -9.50 3.74 -4.08
C ASN A 122 -8.45 4.64 -4.75
N PHE A 123 -7.25 4.76 -4.18
CA PHE A 123 -6.15 5.45 -4.84
C PHE A 123 -5.84 4.83 -6.22
N VAL A 124 -5.73 3.51 -6.33
CA VAL A 124 -5.47 2.83 -7.63
C VAL A 124 -6.55 3.19 -8.66
N LYS A 125 -7.83 3.14 -8.29
CA LYS A 125 -8.95 3.48 -9.18
C LYS A 125 -8.89 4.94 -9.68
N GLU A 126 -8.44 5.85 -8.84
CA GLU A 126 -8.35 7.28 -9.15
C GLU A 126 -7.00 7.71 -9.74
N SER A 127 -6.00 6.83 -9.71
CA SER A 127 -4.61 7.16 -10.00
C SER A 127 -4.42 7.75 -11.40
N GLY A 128 -5.05 7.15 -12.42
CA GLY A 128 -5.00 7.65 -13.80
C GLY A 128 -5.46 9.11 -13.91
N LYS A 129 -6.63 9.42 -13.33
CA LYS A 129 -7.16 10.79 -13.27
C LYS A 129 -6.22 11.75 -12.54
N LYS A 130 -5.63 11.31 -11.40
CA LYS A 130 -4.69 12.15 -10.64
C LYS A 130 -3.42 12.45 -11.44
N PHE A 131 -2.89 11.47 -12.18
CA PHE A 131 -1.73 11.67 -13.05
C PHE A 131 -2.06 12.60 -14.24
N GLU A 132 -3.24 12.47 -14.84
CA GLU A 132 -3.76 13.40 -15.88
C GLU A 132 -3.81 14.84 -15.35
N GLU A 133 -4.45 15.06 -14.21
CA GLU A 133 -4.54 16.39 -13.57
C GLU A 133 -3.14 17.00 -13.30
N ILE A 134 -2.16 16.18 -12.91
CA ILE A 134 -0.78 16.64 -12.70
C ILE A 134 -0.12 17.05 -14.02
N SER A 135 -0.27 16.23 -15.06
CA SER A 135 0.33 16.48 -16.37
C SER A 135 -0.20 17.76 -17.02
N GLU A 136 -1.46 18.10 -16.74
CA GLU A 136 -2.15 19.32 -17.16
C GLU A 136 -1.87 20.53 -16.25
N GLY A 137 -1.12 20.33 -15.15
CA GLY A 137 -0.82 21.37 -14.17
C GLY A 137 -1.99 21.76 -13.27
N LYS A 138 -3.11 21.03 -13.31
CA LYS A 138 -4.28 21.22 -12.42
C LYS A 138 -3.99 20.72 -11.01
N ARG A 139 -3.01 19.82 -10.86
CA ARG A 139 -2.56 19.24 -9.60
C ARG A 139 -1.03 19.28 -9.53
N THR A 140 -0.48 19.40 -8.32
CA THR A 140 0.97 19.52 -8.11
C THR A 140 1.62 18.29 -7.49
N LYS A 141 0.83 17.35 -6.95
CA LYS A 141 1.27 16.12 -6.29
C LYS A 141 0.13 15.09 -6.19
N LEU A 142 0.47 13.80 -6.08
CA LEU A 142 -0.51 12.71 -5.98
C LEU A 142 -1.22 12.63 -4.62
N GLU A 143 -0.54 13.03 -3.53
CA GLU A 143 -1.05 13.01 -2.15
C GLU A 143 -1.48 11.62 -1.67
N ILE A 144 -0.58 10.63 -1.76
CA ILE A 144 -0.85 9.30 -1.23
C ILE A 144 -0.61 9.32 0.28
N ARG A 145 -1.63 9.00 1.07
CA ARG A 145 -1.48 8.93 2.53
C ARG A 145 -0.66 7.69 2.90
N LYS A 146 0.56 7.91 3.40
CA LYS A 146 1.43 6.84 3.92
C LYS A 146 0.86 6.36 5.25
N ARG A 147 0.28 5.16 5.27
CA ARG A 147 -0.32 4.52 6.44
C ARG A 147 0.49 3.31 6.85
N SER A 148 0.60 3.09 8.15
CA SER A 148 1.36 1.96 8.68
C SER A 148 0.44 0.76 8.89
N LEU A 149 0.86 -0.41 8.39
CA LEU A 149 0.14 -1.66 8.68
C LEU A 149 0.19 -2.04 10.17
N PHE A 150 1.20 -1.56 10.91
CA PHE A 150 1.48 -2.03 12.28
C PHE A 150 1.48 -0.93 13.34
N ASP A 151 1.51 0.34 12.94
CA ASP A 151 1.83 1.43 13.84
C ASP A 151 1.07 2.74 13.55
N GLU A 152 -0.17 2.61 13.09
CA GLU A 152 -1.04 3.78 12.87
C GLU A 152 -1.54 4.37 14.20
N SER A 153 -1.60 3.55 15.26
CA SER A 153 -1.99 3.97 16.60
C SER A 153 -1.35 3.09 17.68
N PHE A 154 -1.31 3.60 18.91
CA PHE A 154 -0.84 2.82 20.07
C PHE A 154 -1.58 1.48 20.21
N LYS A 155 -2.88 1.45 19.94
CA LYS A 155 -3.70 0.23 20.01
C LYS A 155 -3.26 -0.81 18.99
N ILE A 156 -3.11 -0.41 17.73
CA ILE A 156 -2.65 -1.30 16.65
C ILE A 156 -1.23 -1.80 16.90
N ARG A 157 -0.33 -0.92 17.34
CA ARG A 157 1.04 -1.29 17.72
C ARG A 157 1.04 -2.34 18.82
N SER A 158 0.25 -2.12 19.87
CA SER A 158 0.13 -3.03 21.01
C SER A 158 -0.39 -4.41 20.56
N ILE A 159 -1.46 -4.45 19.76
CA ILE A 159 -2.00 -5.68 19.20
C ILE A 159 -0.94 -6.43 18.38
N TYR A 160 -0.26 -5.74 17.47
CA TYR A 160 0.79 -6.36 16.65
C TYR A 160 1.92 -6.97 17.51
N GLN A 161 2.37 -6.27 18.56
CA GLN A 161 3.41 -6.82 19.44
C GLN A 161 2.93 -8.06 20.19
N LYS A 162 1.69 -8.06 20.71
CA LYS A 162 1.10 -9.26 21.34
C LYS A 162 1.06 -10.44 20.38
N LEU A 163 0.46 -10.26 19.20
CA LEU A 163 0.39 -11.31 18.17
C LEU A 163 1.77 -11.88 17.81
N LYS A 164 2.77 -11.00 17.71
CA LYS A 164 4.16 -11.38 17.45
C LYS A 164 4.80 -12.13 18.62
N GLU A 165 4.54 -11.73 19.86
CA GLU A 165 5.02 -12.41 21.07
C GLU A 165 4.39 -13.80 21.21
N ASP A 166 3.09 -13.91 20.96
CA ASP A 166 2.40 -15.19 21.02
C ASP A 166 2.94 -16.14 19.97
N CYS A 167 3.18 -15.68 18.74
CA CYS A 167 3.83 -16.51 17.72
C CYS A 167 5.24 -17.01 18.14
N LYS A 168 6.00 -16.24 18.94
CA LYS A 168 7.33 -16.67 19.41
C LYS A 168 7.28 -17.77 20.46
N LYS A 169 6.23 -17.81 21.29
CA LYS A 169 6.11 -18.78 22.38
C LYS A 169 5.94 -20.22 21.87
N PHE A 170 5.42 -20.41 20.66
CA PHE A 170 5.15 -21.72 20.07
C PHE A 170 6.22 -22.21 19.08
N VAL A 171 7.33 -21.49 18.91
CA VAL A 171 8.45 -21.88 18.01
C VAL A 171 9.60 -22.55 18.78
N VAL A 172 9.49 -22.69 20.10
CA VAL A 172 10.56 -23.19 21.00
C VAL A 172 10.23 -24.58 21.61
N GLU A 173 9.19 -25.25 21.15
CA GLU A 173 8.91 -26.67 21.48
C GLU A 173 9.13 -27.57 20.26
#